data_AF-A0A059EXT7-F1
#
_entry.id   AF-A0A059EXT7-F1
#
_cell.length_a   1.000
_cell.length_b   1.000
_cell.length_c   1.000
_cell.angle_alpha   90.00
_cell.angle_beta   90.00
_cell.angle_gamma   90.00
#
_symmetry.space_group_name_H-M   'P 1'
#
loop_
_entity.id
_entity.type
_entity.pdbx_description
1 polymer ?
#
loop_
_entity_poly.entity_id
_entity_poly.type
_entity_poly.pdbx_seq_one_letter_code
_entity_poly.pdbx_strand_id
1 'polypeptide(L)'
;MSSFLKENWIFKLIKTECKPQYLNCQIVEVKELDDKVEFIVSDSKHYINAEITKRSIASFSNELDITYPEMKGAFITIDEYKAIEVNGRISIVVDKFTYLGNETSIYGSPQDSSVLYTKESFLFEESYFKQINSLLRKESSTVKDLFKKMNRNNWFMENIFTEQFEN
;
A
#
# COMPACT_ATOMS: atom_id res chain seq x y z
N MET A 1 23.08 4.19 -13.88
CA MET A 1 21.93 4.28 -12.95
C MET A 1 20.85 5.13 -13.59
N SER A 2 19.69 4.56 -13.92
CA SER A 2 18.56 5.33 -14.47
C SER A 2 18.11 6.37 -13.43
N SER A 3 18.01 7.64 -13.82
CA SER A 3 17.54 8.73 -12.95
C SER A 3 16.04 8.70 -12.71
N PHE A 4 15.31 7.83 -13.41
CA PHE A 4 13.85 7.86 -13.47
C PHE A 4 13.18 7.38 -12.17
N LEU A 5 13.64 6.26 -11.59
CA LEU A 5 13.06 5.65 -10.37
C LEU A 5 13.71 6.13 -9.05
N LYS A 6 14.29 7.33 -9.02
CA LYS A 6 15.06 7.77 -7.83
C LYS A 6 14.20 8.11 -6.62
N GLU A 7 12.91 8.40 -6.82
CA GLU A 7 12.03 8.85 -5.75
C GLU A 7 11.36 7.66 -5.05
N ASN A 8 11.53 7.58 -3.73
CA ASN A 8 10.87 6.58 -2.86
C ASN A 8 9.42 6.99 -2.54
N TRP A 9 8.62 7.16 -3.59
CA TRP A 9 7.28 7.74 -3.46
C TRP A 9 6.29 6.78 -2.79
N ILE A 10 6.46 5.46 -2.91
CA ILE A 10 5.55 4.49 -2.29
C ILE A 10 5.64 4.62 -0.76
N PHE A 11 6.84 4.73 -0.23
CA PHE A 11 7.05 4.98 1.20
C PHE A 11 6.41 6.30 1.64
N LYS A 12 6.59 7.39 0.87
CA LYS A 12 6.02 8.70 1.20
C LYS A 12 4.49 8.66 1.20
N LEU A 13 3.91 7.99 0.21
CA LEU A 13 2.46 7.83 0.08
C LEU A 13 1.87 7.14 1.30
N ILE A 14 2.56 6.12 1.83
CA ILE A 14 2.12 5.34 2.99
C ILE A 14 2.36 6.08 4.31
N LYS A 15 3.46 6.82 4.46
CA LYS A 15 3.92 7.34 5.76
C LYS A 15 3.67 8.81 6.03
N THR A 16 3.61 9.62 4.99
CA THR A 16 3.72 11.09 5.14
C THR A 16 2.50 11.85 4.65
N GLU A 17 1.51 11.15 4.10
CA GLU A 17 0.34 11.72 3.38
C GLU A 17 0.72 12.69 2.25
N CYS A 18 2.01 12.88 1.96
CA CYS A 18 2.51 13.67 0.87
C CYS A 18 2.23 12.92 -0.43
N LYS A 19 1.39 13.52 -1.27
CA LYS A 19 1.00 12.98 -2.58
C LYS A 19 1.84 13.68 -3.65
N PRO A 20 2.85 13.02 -4.22
CA PRO A 20 3.58 13.58 -5.36
C PRO A 20 2.61 13.86 -6.51
N GLN A 21 2.90 14.90 -7.29
CA GLN A 21 2.06 15.24 -8.43
C GLN A 21 2.11 14.16 -9.53
N TYR A 22 3.27 13.54 -9.72
CA TYR A 22 3.51 12.49 -10.70
C TYR A 22 4.27 11.34 -10.06
N LEU A 23 4.02 10.10 -10.51
CA LEU A 23 4.72 8.91 -10.01
C LEU A 23 5.46 8.21 -11.13
N ASN A 24 6.79 8.33 -11.13
CA ASN A 24 7.64 7.56 -12.01
C ASN A 24 7.80 6.15 -11.46
N CYS A 25 7.43 5.15 -12.25
CA CYS A 25 7.47 3.77 -11.82
C CYS A 25 7.77 2.81 -12.98
N GLN A 26 8.15 1.59 -12.62
CA GLN A 26 8.29 0.48 -13.56
C GLN A 26 7.19 -0.55 -13.28
N ILE A 27 6.60 -1.08 -14.34
CA ILE A 27 5.62 -2.16 -14.24
C ILE A 27 6.36 -3.47 -13.92
N VAL A 28 6.06 -4.06 -12.78
CA VAL A 28 6.61 -5.34 -12.32
C VAL A 28 5.81 -6.52 -12.86
N GLU A 29 4.49 -6.38 -12.84
CA GLU A 29 3.54 -7.41 -13.26
C GLU A 29 2.28 -6.74 -13.78
N VAL A 30 1.62 -7.41 -14.71
CA VAL A 30 0.32 -7.00 -15.26
C VAL A 30 -0.64 -8.16 -15.07
N LYS A 31 -1.81 -7.87 -14.52
CA LYS A 31 -2.91 -8.83 -14.35
C LYS A 31 -4.11 -8.30 -15.11
N GLU A 32 -4.54 -9.06 -16.10
CA GLU A 32 -5.74 -8.79 -16.86
C GLU A 32 -6.82 -9.77 -16.39
N LEU A 33 -7.88 -9.22 -15.82
CA LEU A 33 -9.08 -9.91 -15.40
C LEU A 33 -10.22 -9.38 -16.29
N ASP A 34 -11.21 -10.19 -16.63
CA ASP A 34 -12.18 -9.94 -17.71
C ASP A 34 -12.62 -8.47 -17.93
N ASP A 35 -12.85 -7.70 -16.87
CA ASP A 35 -13.27 -6.29 -16.94
C ASP A 35 -12.31 -5.29 -16.26
N LYS A 36 -11.11 -5.72 -15.88
CA LYS A 36 -10.13 -4.96 -15.09
C LYS A 36 -8.68 -5.24 -15.49
N VAL A 37 -7.88 -4.17 -15.45
CA VAL A 37 -6.43 -4.27 -15.57
C VAL A 37 -5.82 -3.78 -14.27
N GLU A 38 -4.95 -4.60 -13.69
CA GLU A 38 -4.15 -4.25 -12.52
C GLU A 38 -2.67 -4.31 -12.86
N PHE A 39 -1.93 -3.28 -12.49
CA PHE A 39 -0.48 -3.28 -12.51
C PHE A 39 0.06 -3.47 -11.10
N ILE A 40 1.15 -4.21 -10.99
CA ILE A 40 2.05 -4.09 -9.84
C ILE A 40 3.16 -3.13 -10.28
N VAL A 41 3.27 -1.98 -9.63
CA VAL A 41 4.24 -0.93 -10.01
C VAL A 41 5.29 -0.74 -8.94
N SER A 42 6.52 -0.43 -9.36
CA SER A 42 7.70 -0.30 -8.49
C SER A 42 8.36 1.07 -8.59
N ASP A 43 8.79 1.60 -7.44
CA ASP A 43 9.64 2.79 -7.31
C ASP A 43 11.13 2.46 -7.16
N SER A 44 11.53 1.23 -7.52
CA SER A 44 12.82 0.56 -7.30
C SER A 44 13.10 0.02 -5.90
N LYS A 45 12.39 0.50 -4.87
CA LYS A 45 12.56 0.05 -3.48
C LYS A 45 11.37 -0.73 -2.96
N HIS A 46 10.18 -0.33 -3.38
CA HIS A 46 8.93 -0.97 -3.02
C HIS A 46 8.10 -1.21 -4.26
N TYR A 47 7.10 -2.08 -4.14
CA TYR A 47 6.03 -2.20 -5.11
C TYR A 47 4.66 -2.11 -4.45
N ILE A 48 3.67 -1.68 -5.23
CA ILE A 48 2.28 -1.47 -4.81
C ILE A 48 1.33 -1.87 -5.95
N ASN A 49 0.11 -2.24 -5.59
CA ASN A 49 -0.96 -2.51 -6.55
C ASN A 49 -1.52 -1.20 -7.11
N ALA A 50 -1.77 -1.20 -8.40
CA ALA A 50 -2.33 -0.09 -9.16
C ALA A 50 -3.50 -0.60 -10.04
N GLU A 51 -4.74 -0.27 -9.67
CA GLU A 51 -5.93 -0.58 -10.48
C GLU A 51 -6.08 0.47 -11.57
N ILE A 52 -6.18 0.04 -12.83
CA ILE A 52 -6.32 0.94 -13.99
C ILE A 52 -7.80 1.14 -14.27
N THR A 53 -8.26 2.40 -14.31
CA THR A 53 -9.68 2.67 -14.53
C THR A 53 -10.09 2.42 -15.98
N LYS A 54 -11.37 2.10 -16.20
CA LYS A 54 -11.92 1.92 -17.56
C LYS A 54 -11.68 3.12 -18.47
N ARG A 55 -11.65 4.33 -17.90
CA ARG A 55 -11.30 5.56 -18.60
C ARG A 55 -9.86 5.54 -19.08
N SER A 56 -8.93 5.21 -18.18
CA SER A 56 -7.50 5.08 -18.50
C SER A 56 -7.27 4.00 -19.56
N ILE A 57 -7.98 2.87 -19.45
CA ILE A 57 -7.94 1.79 -20.44
C ILE A 57 -8.39 2.28 -21.82
N ALA A 58 -9.56 2.89 -21.90
CA ALA A 58 -10.09 3.39 -23.16
C ALA A 58 -9.18 4.46 -23.80
N SER A 59 -8.57 5.34 -23.01
CA SER A 59 -7.61 6.33 -23.51
C SER A 59 -6.36 5.65 -24.08
N PHE A 60 -5.76 4.72 -23.33
CA PHE A 60 -4.53 4.03 -23.74
C PHE A 60 -4.73 3.21 -25.02
N SER A 61 -5.80 2.40 -25.10
CA SER A 61 -6.10 1.57 -26.26
C SER A 61 -6.38 2.36 -27.54
N ASN A 62 -6.73 3.65 -27.44
CA ASN A 62 -6.89 4.52 -28.61
C ASN A 62 -5.57 5.18 -29.07
N GLU A 63 -4.58 5.25 -28.19
CA GLU A 63 -3.31 5.96 -28.45
C GLU A 63 -2.19 5.02 -28.91
N LEU A 64 -2.19 3.77 -28.44
CA LEU A 64 -1.09 2.83 -28.65
C LEU A 64 -1.58 1.42 -29.01
N ASP A 65 -0.90 0.78 -29.96
CA ASP A 65 -1.15 -0.60 -30.40
C ASP A 65 -0.24 -1.58 -29.63
N ILE A 66 -0.37 -1.59 -28.31
CA ILE A 66 0.41 -2.44 -27.39
C ILE A 66 -0.55 -3.13 -26.43
N THR A 67 -0.38 -4.43 -26.23
CA THR A 67 -1.21 -5.18 -25.28
C THR A 67 -0.70 -5.00 -23.85
N TYR A 68 -1.61 -4.99 -22.87
CA TYR A 68 -1.25 -4.83 -21.46
C TYR A 68 -0.21 -5.85 -20.97
N PRO A 69 -0.30 -7.16 -21.29
CA PRO A 69 0.69 -8.14 -20.85
C PRO A 69 2.12 -7.84 -21.34
N GLU A 70 2.28 -7.20 -22.50
CA GLU A 70 3.58 -6.85 -23.08
C GLU A 70 4.26 -5.67 -22.38
N MET A 71 3.51 -4.91 -21.57
CA MET A 71 4.05 -3.75 -20.85
C MET A 71 4.87 -4.12 -19.61
N LYS A 72 5.01 -5.41 -19.29
CA LYS A 72 5.82 -5.86 -18.15
C LYS A 72 7.27 -5.41 -18.30
N GLY A 73 7.79 -4.76 -17.27
CA GLY A 73 9.15 -4.22 -17.23
C GLY A 73 9.27 -2.83 -17.84
N ALA A 74 8.20 -2.27 -18.41
CA ALA A 74 8.21 -0.93 -18.99
C ALA A 74 8.18 0.15 -17.92
N PHE A 75 8.70 1.32 -18.28
CA PHE A 75 8.58 2.54 -17.46
C PHE A 75 7.30 3.28 -17.82
N ILE A 76 6.64 3.79 -16.79
CA ILE A 76 5.47 4.67 -16.93
C ILE A 76 5.59 5.85 -15.96
N THR A 77 4.93 6.94 -16.30
CA THR A 77 4.63 8.03 -15.37
C THR A 77 3.13 8.01 -15.10
N ILE A 78 2.73 7.89 -13.83
CA ILE A 78 1.33 8.02 -13.43
C ILE A 78 1.04 9.50 -13.21
N ASP A 79 0.08 10.02 -13.97
CA ASP A 79 -0.24 11.45 -14.05
C ASP A 79 -1.44 11.84 -13.18
N GLU A 80 -2.46 10.97 -13.12
CA GLU A 80 -3.65 11.19 -12.30
C GLU A 80 -3.98 9.90 -11.54
N TYR A 81 -4.01 9.99 -10.22
CA TYR A 81 -4.26 8.84 -9.35
C TYR A 81 -4.94 9.21 -8.04
N LYS A 82 -5.52 8.20 -7.39
CA LYS A 82 -6.02 8.26 -6.01
C LYS A 82 -5.43 7.11 -5.22
N ALA A 83 -4.99 7.38 -4.00
CA ALA A 83 -4.66 6.33 -3.04
C ALA A 83 -5.94 5.87 -2.34
N ILE A 84 -6.14 4.56 -2.27
CA ILE A 84 -7.26 3.92 -1.58
C ILE A 84 -6.71 2.86 -0.62
N GLU A 85 -7.47 2.51 0.40
CA GLU A 85 -7.15 1.40 1.29
C GLU A 85 -8.04 0.20 0.95
N VAL A 86 -7.42 -0.95 0.69
CA VAL A 86 -8.09 -2.22 0.39
C VAL A 86 -7.52 -3.28 1.32
N ASN A 87 -8.37 -3.88 2.15
CA ASN A 87 -7.98 -4.92 3.12
C ASN A 87 -6.79 -4.52 4.02
N GLY A 88 -6.78 -3.29 4.52
CA GLY A 88 -5.69 -2.79 5.38
C GLY A 88 -4.40 -2.43 4.63
N ARG A 89 -4.43 -2.36 3.30
CA ARG A 89 -3.27 -2.05 2.46
C ARG A 89 -3.60 -0.90 1.51
N ILE A 90 -2.70 0.08 1.44
CA ILE A 90 -2.81 1.14 0.42
C ILE A 90 -2.57 0.53 -0.96
N SER A 91 -3.45 0.87 -1.89
CA SER A 91 -3.33 0.66 -3.33
C SER A 91 -3.58 2.00 -4.03
N ILE A 92 -3.24 2.09 -5.31
CA ILE A 92 -3.56 3.28 -6.11
C ILE A 92 -4.57 2.93 -7.22
N VAL A 93 -5.45 3.87 -7.51
CA VAL A 93 -6.36 3.83 -8.66
C VAL A 93 -5.84 4.84 -9.66
N VAL A 94 -5.54 4.40 -10.89
CA VAL A 94 -4.87 5.18 -11.94
C VAL A 94 -5.89 5.61 -12.98
N ASP A 95 -6.13 6.92 -13.04
CA ASP A 95 -7.03 7.55 -14.01
C ASP A 95 -6.30 7.98 -15.29
N LYS A 96 -4.99 8.25 -15.19
CA LYS A 96 -4.14 8.61 -16.33
C LYS A 96 -2.69 8.22 -16.08
N PHE A 97 -2.05 7.66 -17.10
CA PHE A 97 -0.61 7.41 -17.11
C PHE A 97 -0.05 7.63 -18.51
N THR A 98 1.25 7.89 -18.58
CA THR A 98 2.03 7.99 -19.80
C THR A 98 2.97 6.79 -19.90
N TYR A 99 2.87 6.04 -20.99
CA TYR A 99 3.76 4.91 -21.28
C TYR A 99 5.06 5.38 -21.95
N LEU A 100 6.20 4.95 -21.41
CA LEU A 100 7.54 5.36 -21.88
C LEU A 100 8.33 4.20 -22.50
N GLY A 101 7.77 2.99 -22.51
CA GLY A 101 8.42 1.77 -23.01
C GLY A 101 9.66 1.35 -22.23
N ASN A 102 10.65 0.81 -22.96
CA ASN A 102 11.89 0.25 -22.42
C ASN A 102 11.64 -0.94 -21.47
N GLU A 103 10.97 -1.96 -22.01
CA GLU A 103 10.75 -3.26 -21.38
C GLU A 103 12.11 -3.83 -20.98
N THR A 104 12.39 -3.80 -19.69
CA THR A 104 13.68 -4.19 -19.14
C THR A 104 13.49 -5.05 -17.91
N SER A 105 14.56 -5.72 -17.48
CA SER A 105 14.58 -6.39 -16.18
C SER A 105 14.18 -5.42 -15.08
N ILE A 106 13.48 -5.94 -14.06
CA ILE A 106 13.02 -5.13 -12.94
C ILE A 106 14.21 -4.48 -12.24
N TYR A 107 14.18 -3.16 -12.14
CA TYR A 107 15.26 -2.38 -11.60
C TYR A 107 15.24 -2.43 -10.06
N GLY A 108 16.39 -2.77 -9.48
CA GLY A 108 16.56 -2.88 -8.05
C GLY A 108 16.06 -4.22 -7.49
N SER A 109 15.60 -4.20 -6.25
CA SER A 109 15.02 -5.38 -5.59
C SER A 109 13.83 -4.92 -4.75
N PRO A 110 12.75 -4.45 -5.43
CA PRO A 110 11.63 -3.85 -4.75
C PRO A 110 10.92 -4.86 -3.84
N GLN A 111 10.56 -4.42 -2.64
CA GLN A 111 9.84 -5.23 -1.66
C GLN A 111 8.36 -4.89 -1.65
N ASP A 112 7.51 -5.83 -1.22
CA ASP A 112 6.10 -5.56 -1.05
C ASP A 112 5.88 -4.39 -0.08
N SER A 113 5.05 -3.43 -0.46
CA SER A 113 4.70 -2.31 0.42
C SER A 113 4.09 -2.76 1.76
N SER A 114 3.50 -3.95 1.86
CA SER A 114 3.00 -4.56 3.09
C SER A 114 4.08 -4.70 4.19
N VAL A 115 5.36 -4.83 3.81
CA VAL A 115 6.50 -4.86 4.76
C VAL A 115 6.61 -3.56 5.56
N LEU A 116 6.12 -2.44 5.01
CA LEU A 116 6.11 -1.14 5.67
C LEU A 116 5.07 -1.04 6.79
N TYR A 117 4.03 -1.86 6.75
CA TYR A 117 2.98 -1.91 7.79
C TYR A 117 3.40 -2.84 8.93
N THR A 118 3.99 -3.99 8.61
CA THR A 118 4.45 -4.99 9.60
C THR A 118 5.56 -4.45 10.50
N LYS A 119 6.50 -3.67 9.95
CA LYS A 119 7.54 -3.01 10.75
C LYS A 119 6.95 -2.00 11.75
N GLU A 120 5.83 -1.36 11.42
CA GLU A 120 5.19 -0.42 12.32
C GLU A 120 4.36 -1.09 13.40
N SER A 121 3.64 -2.16 13.10
CA SER A 121 2.99 -2.98 14.14
C SER A 121 4.01 -3.39 15.21
N PHE A 122 5.20 -3.82 14.79
CA PHE A 122 6.28 -4.17 15.70
C PHE A 122 6.80 -2.97 16.51
N LEU A 123 7.02 -1.80 15.90
CA LEU A 123 7.52 -0.60 16.59
C LEU A 123 6.48 0.01 17.55
N PHE A 124 5.19 -0.06 17.19
CA PHE A 124 4.10 0.38 18.05
C PHE A 124 3.97 -0.54 19.26
N GLU A 125 4.01 -1.86 19.05
CA GLU A 125 4.04 -2.83 20.15
C GLU A 125 5.26 -2.63 21.04
N GLU A 126 6.47 -2.47 20.50
CA GLU A 126 7.68 -2.34 21.31
C GLU A 126 7.69 -1.04 22.14
N SER A 127 7.28 0.09 21.55
CA SER A 127 7.19 1.37 22.26
C SER A 127 6.06 1.38 23.30
N TYR A 128 4.94 0.74 23.00
CA TYR A 128 3.82 0.54 23.92
C TYR A 128 4.20 -0.37 25.09
N PHE A 129 4.83 -1.52 24.84
CA PHE A 129 5.34 -2.41 25.88
C PHE A 129 6.40 -1.73 26.75
N LYS A 130 7.27 -0.90 26.18
CA LYS A 130 8.22 -0.09 26.96
C LYS A 130 7.51 0.92 27.86
N GLN A 131 6.46 1.60 27.38
CA GLN A 131 5.65 2.50 28.20
C GLN A 131 4.91 1.76 29.32
N ILE A 132 4.24 0.65 29.01
CA ILE A 132 3.57 -0.20 30.01
C ILE A 132 4.58 -0.69 31.06
N ASN A 133 5.74 -1.19 30.65
CA ASN A 133 6.78 -1.63 31.58
C ASN A 133 7.31 -0.48 32.45
N SER A 134 7.36 0.75 31.93
CA SER A 134 7.73 1.93 32.72
C SER A 134 6.64 2.32 33.74
N LEU A 135 5.36 2.14 33.38
CA LEU A 135 4.21 2.43 34.24
C LEU A 135 4.04 1.34 35.31
N LEU A 136 4.24 0.07 34.95
CA LEU A 136 4.25 -1.09 35.86
C LEU A 136 5.31 -0.97 36.96
N ARG A 137 6.45 -0.33 36.67
CA ARG A 137 7.51 -0.06 37.66
C ARG A 137 7.17 1.09 38.60
N LYS A 138 6.22 1.96 38.24
CA LYS A 138 5.91 3.18 38.99
C LYS A 138 4.71 3.04 39.93
N GLU A 139 3.69 2.24 39.61
CA GLU A 139 2.53 2.07 40.49
C GLU A 139 1.93 0.65 40.44
N SER A 140 2.09 -0.10 41.53
CA SER A 140 1.67 -1.50 41.66
C SER A 140 0.15 -1.70 41.81
N SER A 141 -0.61 -0.68 42.24
CA SER A 141 -2.04 -0.78 42.51
C SER A 141 -2.92 -0.38 41.31
N THR A 142 -2.53 0.64 40.54
CA THR A 142 -3.32 1.22 39.44
C THR A 142 -3.42 0.29 38.22
N VAL A 143 -2.44 -0.59 38.05
CA VAL A 143 -2.34 -1.47 36.89
C VAL A 143 -3.32 -2.66 36.96
N LYS A 144 -3.65 -3.16 38.16
CA LYS A 144 -4.70 -4.18 38.31
C LYS A 144 -6.08 -3.66 37.87
N ASP A 145 -6.34 -2.38 38.08
CA ASP A 145 -7.59 -1.73 37.65
C ASP A 145 -7.60 -1.43 36.15
N LEU A 146 -6.45 -1.11 35.55
CA LEU A 146 -6.28 -0.99 34.10
C LEU A 146 -6.46 -2.34 33.38
N PHE A 147 -5.86 -3.43 33.87
CA PHE A 147 -6.08 -4.77 33.32
C PHE A 147 -7.54 -5.24 33.48
N LYS A 148 -8.21 -4.91 34.60
CA LYS A 148 -9.65 -5.17 34.76
C LYS A 148 -10.52 -4.38 33.79
N LYS A 149 -10.16 -3.12 33.48
CA LYS A 149 -10.85 -2.32 32.45
C LYS A 149 -10.58 -2.87 31.04
N MET A 150 -9.37 -3.33 30.74
CA MET A 150 -9.03 -3.92 29.44
C MET A 150 -9.75 -5.24 29.18
N ASN A 151 -9.91 -6.12 30.18
CA ASN A 151 -10.71 -7.34 30.02
C ASN A 151 -12.20 -7.06 29.73
N ARG A 152 -12.73 -5.91 30.17
CA ARG A 152 -14.09 -5.48 29.81
C ARG A 152 -14.20 -4.95 28.38
N ASN A 153 -13.15 -4.30 27.87
CA ASN A 153 -13.14 -3.81 26.48
C ASN A 153 -12.89 -4.92 25.47
N ASN A 154 -12.09 -5.95 25.79
CA ASN A 154 -11.97 -7.14 24.93
C ASN A 154 -13.29 -7.91 24.86
N TRP A 155 -14.05 -8.02 25.96
CA TRP A 155 -15.41 -8.58 25.92
C TRP A 155 -16.38 -7.74 25.07
N PHE A 156 -16.23 -6.41 25.07
CA PHE A 156 -17.06 -5.52 24.23
C PHE A 156 -16.73 -5.66 22.74
N MET A 157 -15.46 -5.85 22.38
CA MET A 157 -15.06 -6.09 20.99
C MET A 157 -15.45 -7.49 20.50
N GLU A 158 -15.37 -8.52 21.34
CA GLU A 158 -15.81 -9.88 20.97
C GLU A 158 -17.34 -9.96 20.74
N ASN A 159 -18.15 -9.20 21.50
CA ASN A 159 -19.61 -9.20 21.32
C ASN A 159 -20.11 -8.35 20.14
N ILE A 160 -19.40 -7.30 19.73
CA ILE A 160 -19.75 -6.55 18.52
C ILE A 160 -19.55 -7.40 17.25
N PHE A 161 -18.57 -8.32 17.26
CA PHE A 161 -18.33 -9.24 16.14
C PHE A 161 -19.26 -10.44 16.10
N THR A 162 -19.94 -10.80 17.20
CA THR A 162 -20.90 -11.91 17.22
C THR A 162 -22.32 -11.48 16.88
N GLU A 163 -22.73 -10.24 17.15
CA GLU A 163 -24.08 -9.74 16.80
C GLU A 163 -24.27 -9.35 15.31
N GLN A 164 -23.21 -9.38 14.47
CA GLN A 164 -23.33 -9.09 13.03
C GLN A 164 -23.42 -10.32 12.12
N PHE A 165 -23.42 -11.54 12.67
CA PHE A 165 -23.55 -12.78 11.89
C PHE A 165 -24.80 -13.63 12.21
N GLU A 166 -25.71 -13.11 13.03
CA GLU A 166 -27.04 -13.69 13.20
C GLU A 166 -28.11 -12.63 12.88
N ASN A 167 -28.41 -12.44 11.59
CA ASN A 167 -29.72 -12.09 11.05
C ASN A 167 -29.74 -12.26 9.53
#